data_AF-C5KGD2-F1
#
_entry.id   AF-C5KGD2-F1
#
_cell.length_a   1.000
_cell.length_b   1.000
_cell.length_c   1.000
_cell.angle_alpha   90.00
_cell.angle_beta   90.00
_cell.angle_gamma   90.00
#
_symmetry.space_group_name_H-M   'P 1'
#
loop_
_entity.id
_entity.type
_entity.pdbx_description
1 polymer ?
#
loop_
_entity_poly.entity_id
_entity_poly.type
_entity_poly.pdbx_seq_one_letter_code
_entity_poly.pdbx_strand_id
1 'polypeptide(L)'
;MSHFIPTVYTESTTWTRDSHDLFDYESQHVVRRDFALNQTVRFVRRNDDVRIEDASVDAIPSREESDYLMKCINFDSRFMIQPADKQSGTCRLIPKSLWLVVKELGPHTLLEGDIIKLGRFKLRVRQLCADSEDRLVRPILSSTDPATSVARCAPPEADGMPCRICLLEASGSDEDDPLIEACACRGSIRYVHLGCLRHWIEGRLCLGGNDGHNTPHTYLFHQLTCELCRTSYPMNVVLPDGTTSQLVPMPETKAPYLVLENVMRIDPREGMNGQSSMHSKGVYVISLAGKKALKLGRGHESDVRIADVSISRWHATVSLADDGRFILEDHNSKFGTLVAMRRPKLVNASTGDDAADAGGSILTVQAGRTVFRISTRKPRDEVSEETTIPTEGNDTFILTENMLTGGAQSL
;
A
#
# COMPACT_ATOMS: atom_id res chain seq x y z
N MET A 1 6.12 4.84 49.74
CA MET A 1 6.13 5.45 48.40
C MET A 1 5.72 4.36 47.42
N SER A 2 4.50 4.43 46.87
CA SER A 2 4.03 3.48 45.86
C SER A 2 4.91 3.61 44.62
N HIS A 3 5.69 2.58 44.29
CA HIS A 3 6.39 2.52 43.01
C HIS A 3 5.34 2.54 41.90
N PHE A 4 5.24 3.65 41.17
CA PHE A 4 4.36 3.76 40.01
C PHE A 4 4.92 2.82 38.94
N ILE A 5 4.24 1.70 38.70
CA ILE A 5 4.63 0.78 37.64
C ILE A 5 4.10 1.36 36.33
N PRO A 6 4.98 1.81 35.43
CA PRO A 6 4.57 2.36 34.14
C PRO A 6 3.80 1.27 33.38
N THR A 7 2.56 1.58 33.03
CA THR A 7 1.64 0.64 32.39
C THR A 7 1.20 1.21 31.05
N VAL A 8 1.29 0.39 30.00
CA VAL A 8 0.72 0.69 28.69
C VAL A 8 -0.58 -0.07 28.51
N TYR A 9 -1.61 0.63 28.07
CA TYR A 9 -2.90 0.05 27.74
C TYR A 9 -2.94 -0.23 26.25
N THR A 10 -3.42 -1.41 25.89
CA THR A 10 -3.56 -1.84 24.50
C THR A 10 -4.94 -2.43 24.32
N GLU A 11 -5.77 -1.78 23.50
CA GLU A 11 -7.01 -2.36 22.97
C GLU A 11 -6.66 -3.08 21.67
N SER A 12 -7.09 -4.33 21.52
CA SER A 12 -7.06 -5.05 20.24
C SER A 12 -8.48 -5.26 19.74
N THR A 13 -8.71 -5.01 18.45
CA THR A 13 -9.96 -5.27 17.75
C THR A 13 -9.67 -6.18 16.56
N THR A 14 -10.23 -7.39 16.56
CA THR A 14 -10.04 -8.38 15.50
C THR A 14 -11.31 -8.55 14.68
N TRP A 15 -11.21 -8.41 13.36
CA TRP A 15 -12.34 -8.69 12.47
C TRP A 15 -12.50 -10.20 12.29
N THR A 16 -13.69 -10.72 12.55
CA THR A 16 -13.98 -12.18 12.58
C THR A 16 -13.89 -12.86 11.22
N ARG A 17 -14.02 -12.11 10.13
CA ARG A 17 -13.84 -12.64 8.78
C ARG A 17 -12.39 -12.53 8.35
N ASP A 18 -11.79 -13.65 7.96
CA ASP A 18 -10.50 -13.62 7.28
C ASP A 18 -10.68 -13.28 5.80
N SER A 19 -10.08 -12.18 5.37
CA SER A 19 -10.15 -11.70 3.99
C SER A 19 -8.84 -11.02 3.63
N HIS A 20 -7.81 -11.82 3.34
CA HIS A 20 -6.50 -11.38 2.85
C HIS A 20 -5.78 -10.39 3.79
N ASP A 21 -5.78 -10.65 5.11
CA ASP A 21 -5.11 -9.79 6.09
C ASP A 21 -5.59 -8.31 6.01
N LEU A 22 -6.87 -8.11 5.69
CA LEU A 22 -7.54 -6.80 5.75
C LEU A 22 -8.36 -6.70 7.04
N PHE A 23 -8.61 -5.47 7.46
CA PHE A 23 -9.55 -5.15 8.54
C PHE A 23 -10.65 -4.26 7.95
N ASP A 24 -11.90 -4.66 8.14
CA ASP A 24 -13.06 -3.88 7.69
C ASP A 24 -13.45 -2.90 8.80
N TYR A 25 -13.10 -1.61 8.62
CA TYR A 25 -13.35 -0.56 9.62
C TYR A 25 -14.84 -0.19 9.73
N GLU A 26 -15.69 -0.69 8.82
CA GLU A 26 -17.15 -0.49 8.84
C GLU A 26 -17.89 -1.67 9.48
N SER A 27 -17.19 -2.78 9.77
CA SER A 27 -17.82 -4.00 10.29
C SER A 27 -18.10 -3.93 11.79
N GLN A 28 -19.27 -4.42 12.19
CA GLN A 28 -19.64 -4.61 13.60
C GLN A 28 -19.24 -5.99 14.14
N HIS A 29 -18.87 -6.94 13.26
CA HIS A 29 -18.52 -8.32 13.64
C HIS A 29 -17.04 -8.41 14.06
N VAL A 30 -16.73 -7.84 15.22
CA VAL A 30 -15.38 -7.75 15.77
C VAL A 30 -15.27 -8.34 17.18
N VAL A 31 -14.09 -8.87 17.51
CA VAL A 31 -13.73 -9.33 18.86
C VAL A 31 -12.76 -8.31 19.46
N ARG A 32 -13.12 -7.73 20.60
CA ARG A 32 -12.28 -6.76 21.32
C ARG A 32 -11.62 -7.40 22.55
N ARG A 33 -10.37 -7.03 22.83
CA ARG A 33 -9.64 -7.41 24.05
C ARG A 33 -8.74 -6.27 24.51
N ASP A 34 -8.79 -5.99 25.81
CA ASP A 34 -7.97 -4.97 26.45
C ASP A 34 -6.86 -5.61 27.28
N PHE A 35 -5.69 -4.98 27.25
CA PHE A 35 -4.51 -5.43 27.95
C PHE A 35 -3.85 -4.27 28.69
N ALA A 36 -3.44 -4.51 29.94
CA ALA A 36 -2.59 -3.62 30.71
C ALA A 36 -1.19 -4.25 30.81
N LEU A 37 -0.21 -3.62 30.18
CA LEU A 37 1.13 -4.15 30.00
C LEU A 37 2.11 -3.46 30.95
N ASN A 38 2.81 -4.25 31.75
CA ASN A 38 3.88 -3.80 32.64
C ASN A 38 5.22 -4.50 32.36
N GLN A 39 5.25 -5.41 31.38
CA GLN A 39 6.42 -6.23 31.04
C GLN A 39 6.54 -6.41 29.54
N THR A 40 7.65 -7.01 29.11
CA THR A 40 7.89 -7.33 27.70
C THR A 40 7.03 -8.51 27.26
N VAL A 41 6.13 -8.29 26.31
CA VAL A 41 5.15 -9.29 25.85
C VAL A 41 5.14 -9.44 24.33
N ARG A 42 4.67 -10.60 23.86
CA ARG A 42 4.32 -10.85 22.46
C ARG A 42 2.81 -11.03 22.32
N PHE A 43 2.24 -10.49 21.26
CA PHE A 43 0.83 -10.64 20.93
C PHE A 43 0.66 -11.76 19.92
N VAL A 44 -0.11 -12.77 20.30
CA VAL A 44 -0.40 -13.95 19.47
C VAL A 44 -1.91 -14.04 19.26
N ARG A 45 -2.34 -14.30 18.04
CA ARG A 45 -3.75 -14.53 17.71
C ARG A 45 -3.99 -15.98 17.32
N ARG A 46 -5.00 -16.57 17.94
CA ARG A 46 -5.56 -17.88 17.58
C ARG A 46 -7.00 -17.69 17.14
N ASN A 47 -7.28 -18.02 15.88
CA ASN A 47 -8.55 -17.68 15.24
C ASN A 47 -8.82 -16.17 15.37
N ASP A 48 -9.85 -15.78 16.12
CA ASP A 48 -10.25 -14.38 16.34
C ASP A 48 -9.76 -13.82 17.68
N ASP A 49 -9.21 -14.68 18.56
CA ASP A 49 -8.84 -14.33 19.92
C ASP A 49 -7.37 -13.91 20.02
N VAL A 50 -7.12 -12.72 20.57
CA VAL A 50 -5.78 -12.17 20.80
C VAL A 50 -5.37 -12.45 22.25
N ARG A 51 -4.15 -12.94 22.43
CA ARG A 51 -3.56 -13.24 23.73
C ARG A 51 -2.16 -12.66 23.83
N ILE A 52 -1.75 -12.38 25.06
CA ILE A 52 -0.38 -12.00 25.38
C ILE A 52 0.38 -13.21 25.90
N GLU A 53 1.61 -13.36 25.48
CA GLU A 53 2.56 -14.33 26.02
C GLU A 53 3.82 -13.58 26.49
N ASP A 54 4.49 -14.11 27.51
CA ASP A 54 5.75 -13.55 27.98
C ASP A 54 6.82 -13.68 26.88
N ALA A 55 7.38 -12.54 26.46
CA ALA A 55 8.36 -12.52 25.39
C ALA A 55 9.79 -12.83 25.83
N SER A 56 10.06 -12.96 27.14
CA SER A 56 11.36 -13.35 27.71
C SER A 56 11.60 -14.86 27.71
N VAL A 57 10.54 -15.65 27.60
CA VAL A 57 10.59 -17.13 27.55
C VAL A 57 10.47 -17.58 26.10
N ASP A 58 11.28 -18.56 25.68
CA ASP A 58 11.11 -19.19 24.37
C ASP A 58 9.68 -19.68 24.18
N ALA A 59 9.10 -19.42 23.01
CA ALA A 59 7.73 -19.79 22.73
C ALA A 59 7.55 -21.30 22.88
N ILE A 60 6.64 -21.70 23.79
CA ILE A 60 6.33 -23.11 24.03
C ILE A 60 5.81 -23.69 22.71
N PRO A 61 6.34 -24.83 22.23
CA PRO A 61 5.89 -25.42 20.98
C PRO A 61 4.40 -25.80 21.07
N SER A 62 3.55 -25.02 20.41
CA SER A 62 2.14 -25.34 20.25
C SER A 62 1.96 -26.32 19.08
N ARG A 63 0.96 -27.21 19.19
CA ARG A 63 0.55 -28.07 18.07
C ARG A 63 -0.15 -27.29 16.96
N GLU A 64 -0.80 -26.19 17.32
CA GLU A 64 -1.58 -25.33 16.42
C GLU A 64 -0.76 -24.14 15.93
N GLU A 65 -0.94 -23.80 14.65
CA GLU A 65 -0.40 -22.59 14.04
C GLU A 65 -1.10 -21.36 14.61
N SER A 66 -0.35 -20.31 14.92
CA SER A 66 -0.91 -19.07 15.47
C SER A 66 -0.25 -17.86 14.82
N ASP A 67 -1.00 -16.78 14.67
CA ASP A 67 -0.47 -15.55 14.08
C ASP A 67 0.30 -14.78 15.15
N TYR A 68 1.56 -14.46 14.87
CA TYR A 68 2.37 -13.59 15.71
C TYR A 68 2.27 -12.15 15.19
N LEU A 69 1.64 -11.27 15.99
CA LEU A 69 1.18 -9.97 15.54
C LEU A 69 2.21 -8.86 15.77
N MET A 70 2.72 -8.74 17.00
CA MET A 70 3.72 -7.73 17.38
C MET A 70 4.38 -8.04 18.72
N LYS A 71 5.51 -7.39 19.00
CA LYS A 71 6.19 -7.40 20.29
C LYS A 71 6.07 -6.03 20.95
N CYS A 72 5.79 -6.02 22.26
CA CYS A 72 5.87 -4.83 23.08
C CYS A 72 7.02 -5.03 24.07
N ILE A 73 8.04 -4.18 24.01
CA ILE A 73 9.23 -4.25 24.86
C ILE A 73 9.16 -3.14 25.91
N ASN A 74 9.35 -3.49 27.17
CA ASN A 74 9.49 -2.53 28.26
C ASN A 74 10.98 -2.19 28.47
N PHE A 75 11.31 -0.90 28.46
CA PHE A 75 12.63 -0.33 28.76
C PHE A 75 12.49 0.79 29.80
N ASP A 76 12.78 0.50 31.07
CA ASP A 76 12.89 1.51 32.14
C ASP A 76 11.80 2.59 32.11
N SER A 77 10.53 2.18 32.01
CA SER A 77 9.34 3.05 31.91
C SER A 77 8.97 3.60 30.54
N ARG A 78 9.63 3.17 29.47
CA ARG A 78 9.22 3.43 28.09
C ARG A 78 8.86 2.12 27.40
N PHE A 79 7.84 2.16 26.56
CA PHE A 79 7.43 0.98 25.82
C PHE A 79 7.76 1.15 24.35
N MET A 80 8.20 0.07 23.72
CA MET A 80 8.57 0.04 22.31
C MET A 80 7.76 -1.03 21.59
N ILE A 81 7.02 -0.62 20.58
CA ILE A 81 6.25 -1.52 19.72
C ILE A 81 7.14 -1.92 18.55
N GLN A 82 7.31 -3.22 18.36
CA GLN A 82 8.14 -3.79 17.32
C GLN A 82 7.33 -4.78 16.47
N PRO A 83 7.55 -4.82 15.14
CA PRO A 83 6.97 -5.85 14.28
C PRO A 83 7.36 -7.26 14.74
N ALA A 84 6.49 -8.23 14.46
CA ALA A 84 6.79 -9.63 14.70
C ALA A 84 8.09 -10.08 14.00
N ASP A 85 9.05 -10.59 14.76
CA ASP A 85 10.29 -11.16 14.24
C ASP A 85 10.09 -12.58 13.69
N LYS A 86 10.95 -12.96 12.74
CA LYS A 86 10.97 -14.32 12.22
C LYS A 86 11.58 -15.24 13.27
N GLN A 87 10.75 -16.08 13.86
CA GLN A 87 11.22 -17.06 14.84
C GLN A 87 12.03 -18.16 14.14
N SER A 88 13.19 -18.51 14.70
CA SER A 88 14.00 -19.66 14.27
C SER A 88 13.57 -20.91 15.04
N GLY A 89 13.36 -22.04 14.35
CA GLY A 89 13.10 -23.34 14.97
C GLY A 89 11.72 -23.93 14.69
N THR A 90 11.27 -24.87 15.54
CA THR A 90 10.00 -25.62 15.43
C THR A 90 8.76 -24.83 15.85
N CYS A 91 8.89 -23.53 16.08
CA CYS A 91 7.81 -22.66 16.53
C CYS A 91 6.83 -22.38 15.38
N ARG A 92 5.54 -22.72 15.57
CA ARG A 92 4.48 -22.56 14.55
C ARG A 92 3.84 -21.17 14.55
N LEU A 93 4.62 -20.15 14.92
CA LEU A 93 4.17 -18.75 14.92
C LEU A 93 4.40 -18.12 13.54
N ILE A 94 3.32 -17.62 12.94
CA ILE A 94 3.35 -16.99 11.62
C ILE A 94 3.45 -15.47 11.81
N PRO A 95 4.61 -14.84 11.57
CA PRO A 95 4.78 -13.40 11.79
C PRO A 95 3.96 -12.60 10.78
N LYS A 96 3.14 -11.69 11.29
CA LYS A 96 2.36 -10.74 10.49
C LYS A 96 3.09 -9.42 10.35
N SER A 97 2.94 -8.79 9.18
CA SER A 97 3.46 -7.43 8.96
C SER A 97 2.68 -6.42 9.79
N LEU A 98 3.40 -5.50 10.43
CA LEU A 98 2.83 -4.42 11.22
C LEU A 98 2.70 -3.14 10.39
N TRP A 99 1.55 -2.49 10.48
CA TRP A 99 1.19 -1.32 9.68
C TRP A 99 0.71 -0.18 10.57
N LEU A 100 1.16 1.04 10.35
CA LEU A 100 0.57 2.26 10.89
C LEU A 100 -0.77 2.52 10.20
N VAL A 101 -1.80 2.86 10.97
CA VAL A 101 -3.14 3.12 10.45
C VAL A 101 -3.32 4.63 10.21
N VAL A 102 -3.07 5.08 8.98
CA VAL A 102 -3.19 6.51 8.58
C VAL A 102 -4.62 7.01 8.77
N LYS A 103 -5.61 6.13 8.53
CA LYS A 103 -7.03 6.42 8.76
C LYS A 103 -7.33 6.98 10.16
N GLU A 104 -6.66 6.48 11.20
CA GLU A 104 -6.91 6.88 12.59
C GLU A 104 -5.85 7.85 13.12
N LEU A 105 -4.60 7.70 12.68
CA LEU A 105 -3.49 8.56 13.10
C LEU A 105 -3.51 9.94 12.44
N GLY A 106 -4.25 10.09 11.33
CA GLY A 106 -4.29 11.30 10.53
C GLY A 106 -3.18 11.36 9.46
N PRO A 107 -2.94 12.55 8.88
CA PRO A 107 -2.02 12.73 7.76
C PRO A 107 -0.60 12.22 8.07
N HIS A 108 -0.01 11.47 7.13
CA HIS A 108 1.30 10.86 7.28
C HIS A 108 2.30 11.46 6.30
N THR A 109 3.43 11.98 6.79
CA THR A 109 4.54 12.40 5.92
C THR A 109 5.22 11.18 5.30
N LEU A 110 5.18 11.10 3.97
CA LEU A 110 5.82 10.04 3.20
C LEU A 110 7.33 10.25 3.11
N LEU A 111 8.06 9.15 3.22
CA LEU A 111 9.50 9.08 3.01
C LEU A 111 9.85 8.07 1.91
N GLU A 112 11.01 8.25 1.29
CA GLU A 112 11.52 7.29 0.32
C GLU A 112 11.75 5.92 0.98
N GLY A 113 11.27 4.87 0.31
CA GLY A 113 11.32 3.50 0.79
C GLY A 113 10.11 3.06 1.62
N ASP A 114 9.19 3.96 1.98
CA ASP A 114 7.94 3.61 2.64
C ASP A 114 7.10 2.67 1.78
N ILE A 115 6.34 1.79 2.43
CA ILE A 115 5.34 0.96 1.74
C ILE A 115 3.97 1.36 2.23
N ILE A 116 3.15 1.83 1.30
CA ILE A 116 1.74 2.14 1.48
C ILE A 116 0.93 0.90 1.10
N LYS A 117 -0.06 0.53 1.91
CA LYS A 117 -1.03 -0.53 1.61
C LYS A 117 -2.42 0.08 1.50
N LEU A 118 -3.06 -0.15 0.36
CA LEU A 118 -4.42 0.27 0.02
C LEU A 118 -5.20 -0.98 -0.34
N GLY A 119 -6.07 -1.45 0.55
CA GLY A 119 -6.67 -2.78 0.42
C GLY A 119 -5.60 -3.86 0.27
N ARG A 120 -5.71 -4.69 -0.77
CA ARG A 120 -4.73 -5.75 -1.09
C ARG A 120 -3.46 -5.22 -1.77
N PHE A 121 -3.49 -4.00 -2.30
CA PHE A 121 -2.40 -3.45 -3.10
C PHE A 121 -1.33 -2.81 -2.22
N LYS A 122 -0.06 -2.95 -2.61
CA LYS A 122 1.08 -2.40 -1.88
C LYS A 122 1.95 -1.58 -2.84
N LEU A 123 2.16 -0.32 -2.49
CA LEU A 123 2.95 0.64 -3.25
C LEU A 123 4.18 1.03 -2.44
N ARG A 124 5.37 0.90 -3.00
CA ARG A 124 6.60 1.40 -2.40
C ARG A 124 6.91 2.78 -2.97
N VAL A 125 7.19 3.75 -2.10
CA VAL A 125 7.73 5.04 -2.49
C VAL A 125 9.17 4.83 -2.96
N ARG A 126 9.44 4.98 -4.25
CA ARG A 126 10.79 4.85 -4.81
C ARG A 126 11.53 6.17 -4.82
N GLN A 127 10.84 7.26 -5.12
CA GLN A 127 11.44 8.58 -5.27
C GLN A 127 10.42 9.67 -4.94
N LEU A 128 10.89 10.71 -4.25
CA LEU A 128 10.14 11.94 -3.94
C LEU A 128 10.95 13.13 -4.43
N CYS A 129 10.35 14.02 -5.22
CA CYS A 129 11.00 15.23 -5.68
C CYS A 129 10.07 16.42 -5.46
N ALA A 130 10.45 17.30 -4.54
CA ALA A 130 9.69 18.51 -4.22
C ALA A 130 10.20 19.75 -4.98
N ASP A 131 11.47 19.76 -5.39
CA ASP A 131 12.14 20.95 -5.94
C ASP A 131 11.52 21.39 -7.26
N SER A 132 10.94 22.58 -7.26
CA SER A 132 10.27 23.21 -8.41
C SER A 132 11.23 23.95 -9.35
N GLU A 133 12.50 23.56 -9.42
CA GLU A 133 13.28 23.97 -10.59
C GLU A 133 12.59 23.31 -11.79
N ASP A 134 12.30 24.04 -12.86
CA ASP A 134 11.57 23.58 -14.07
C ASP A 134 12.38 22.54 -14.89
N ARG A 135 13.19 21.73 -14.19
CA ARG A 135 14.06 20.68 -14.66
C ARG A 135 13.21 19.46 -14.91
N LEU A 136 13.24 19.04 -16.16
CA LEU A 136 12.70 17.77 -16.59
C LEU A 136 13.56 16.67 -16.00
N VAL A 137 12.98 15.85 -15.12
CA VAL A 137 13.69 14.75 -14.47
C VAL A 137 13.26 13.44 -15.09
N ARG A 138 14.21 12.51 -15.15
CA ARG A 138 13.98 11.13 -15.57
C ARG A 138 13.96 10.23 -14.33
N PRO A 139 12.79 9.71 -13.94
CA PRO A 139 12.67 8.78 -12.83
C PRO A 139 13.55 7.54 -13.00
N ILE A 140 14.09 7.02 -11.90
CA ILE A 140 14.86 5.77 -11.90
C ILE A 140 13.88 4.59 -11.91
N LEU A 141 13.67 3.99 -13.09
CA LEU A 141 12.65 2.94 -13.29
C LEU A 141 13.19 1.51 -13.13
N SER A 142 14.49 1.25 -13.39
CA SER A 142 15.09 -0.07 -13.19
C SER A 142 15.66 -0.24 -11.77
N SER A 143 15.66 -1.48 -11.27
CA SER A 143 16.35 -1.89 -10.04
C SER A 143 17.68 -2.61 -10.34
N THR A 144 17.92 -2.95 -11.59
CA THR A 144 19.14 -3.56 -12.11
C THR A 144 20.13 -2.50 -12.58
N ASP A 145 21.41 -2.79 -12.36
CA ASP A 145 22.55 -2.00 -12.85
C ASP A 145 22.38 -1.74 -14.36
N PRO A 146 22.46 -0.48 -14.82
CA PRO A 146 22.33 -0.12 -16.24
C PRO A 146 23.36 -0.83 -17.14
N ALA A 147 24.41 -1.41 -16.56
CA ALA A 147 25.46 -2.13 -17.26
C ALA A 147 25.11 -3.59 -17.64
N THR A 148 24.08 -4.21 -17.06
CA THR A 148 23.94 -5.69 -17.12
C THR A 148 23.06 -6.21 -18.26
N SER A 149 22.31 -5.37 -18.96
CA SER A 149 21.57 -5.78 -20.17
C SER A 149 21.28 -4.57 -21.05
N VAL A 150 22.05 -4.41 -22.13
CA VAL A 150 21.85 -3.39 -23.16
C VAL A 150 21.60 -4.12 -24.48
N ALA A 151 20.57 -3.72 -25.23
CA ALA A 151 20.34 -4.23 -26.57
C ALA A 151 21.47 -3.75 -27.49
N ARG A 152 21.78 -4.52 -28.53
CA ARG A 152 22.84 -4.17 -29.48
C ARG A 152 22.29 -4.20 -30.89
N CYS A 153 22.87 -3.37 -31.75
CA CYS A 153 22.68 -3.50 -33.18
C CYS A 153 23.06 -4.91 -33.65
N ALA A 154 22.31 -5.41 -34.63
CA ALA A 154 22.57 -6.69 -35.25
C ALA A 154 23.98 -6.70 -35.88
N PRO A 155 24.66 -7.86 -35.88
CA PRO A 155 25.97 -7.96 -36.51
C PRO A 155 25.85 -7.74 -38.03
N PRO A 156 26.95 -7.37 -38.72
CA PRO A 156 26.95 -7.20 -40.19
C PRO A 156 26.45 -8.42 -40.96
N GLU A 157 26.60 -9.62 -40.39
CA GLU A 157 26.09 -10.89 -40.94
C GLU A 157 24.55 -10.98 -41.00
N ALA A 158 23.85 -10.06 -40.33
CA ALA A 158 22.40 -9.95 -40.35
C ALA A 158 21.88 -9.08 -41.52
N ASP A 159 22.77 -8.57 -42.38
CA ASP A 159 22.38 -7.83 -43.58
C ASP A 159 21.50 -8.72 -44.50
N GLY A 160 20.38 -8.17 -44.97
CA GLY A 160 19.36 -8.92 -45.70
C GLY A 160 18.45 -9.83 -44.85
N MET A 161 18.59 -9.86 -43.51
CA MET A 161 17.62 -10.53 -42.66
C MET A 161 16.33 -9.70 -42.51
N PRO A 162 15.14 -10.33 -42.46
CA PRO A 162 13.89 -9.60 -42.30
C PRO A 162 13.67 -9.18 -40.85
N CYS A 163 13.16 -7.97 -40.65
CA CYS A 163 12.63 -7.54 -39.36
C CYS A 163 11.40 -8.37 -38.99
N ARG A 164 11.34 -8.90 -37.78
CA ARG A 164 10.22 -9.76 -37.32
C ARG A 164 8.85 -9.07 -37.26
N ILE A 165 8.81 -7.73 -37.27
CA ILE A 165 7.58 -6.93 -37.14
C ILE A 165 7.07 -6.50 -38.52
N CYS A 166 7.88 -5.79 -39.31
CA CYS A 166 7.45 -5.29 -40.62
C CYS A 166 7.74 -6.26 -41.77
N LEU A 167 8.51 -7.33 -41.54
CA LEU A 167 8.93 -8.32 -42.55
C LEU A 167 9.77 -7.76 -43.69
N LEU A 168 10.21 -6.49 -43.60
CA LEU A 168 11.14 -5.89 -44.55
C LEU A 168 12.57 -6.30 -44.21
N GLU A 169 13.36 -6.57 -45.25
CA GLU A 169 14.80 -6.78 -45.14
C GLU A 169 15.49 -5.46 -44.82
N ALA A 170 16.42 -5.47 -43.88
CA ALA A 170 17.25 -4.31 -43.64
C ALA A 170 18.26 -4.18 -44.78
N SER A 171 18.29 -3.01 -45.41
CA SER A 171 19.45 -2.58 -46.18
C SER A 171 20.53 -2.13 -45.20
N GLY A 172 21.74 -2.69 -45.29
CA GLY A 172 22.90 -2.42 -44.43
C GLY A 172 23.42 -0.97 -44.35
N SER A 173 22.57 0.04 -44.60
CA SER A 173 22.86 1.47 -44.55
C SER A 173 21.76 2.31 -43.89
N ASP A 174 20.75 1.70 -43.27
CA ASP A 174 19.69 2.46 -42.58
C ASP A 174 20.18 2.89 -41.19
N GLU A 175 21.09 3.88 -41.17
CA GLU A 175 21.66 4.49 -39.96
C GLU A 175 20.56 5.03 -39.02
N ASP A 176 19.41 5.41 -39.59
CA ASP A 176 18.28 6.01 -38.87
C ASP A 176 17.39 4.96 -38.15
N ASP A 177 17.29 3.72 -38.65
CA ASP A 177 16.49 2.64 -38.04
C ASP A 177 17.18 1.26 -38.09
N PRO A 178 18.23 1.05 -37.28
CA PRO A 178 19.02 -0.18 -37.35
C PRO A 178 18.24 -1.40 -36.84
N LEU A 179 18.57 -2.58 -37.40
CA LEU A 179 18.20 -3.86 -36.81
C LEU A 179 18.90 -4.06 -35.46
N ILE A 180 18.15 -4.57 -34.48
CA ILE A 180 18.65 -4.81 -33.12
C ILE A 180 18.30 -6.21 -32.62
N GLU A 181 19.14 -6.72 -31.72
CA GLU A 181 18.88 -7.92 -30.92
C GLU A 181 18.32 -7.51 -29.54
N ALA A 182 17.00 -7.40 -29.46
CA ALA A 182 16.34 -6.84 -28.27
C ALA A 182 16.06 -7.87 -27.17
N CYS A 183 16.12 -9.17 -27.46
CA CYS A 183 15.74 -10.24 -26.53
C CYS A 183 16.42 -11.57 -26.88
N ALA A 184 16.14 -12.64 -26.12
CA ALA A 184 16.74 -13.97 -26.30
C ALA A 184 16.12 -14.82 -27.43
N CYS A 185 15.39 -14.22 -28.37
CA CYS A 185 14.84 -14.93 -29.54
C CYS A 185 15.96 -15.46 -30.45
N ARG A 186 15.69 -16.55 -31.18
CA ARG A 186 16.67 -17.24 -32.05
C ARG A 186 16.19 -17.30 -33.50
N GLY A 187 17.12 -17.54 -34.43
CA GLY A 187 16.80 -17.58 -35.86
C GLY A 187 16.49 -16.19 -36.42
N SER A 188 15.67 -16.11 -37.49
CA SER A 188 15.28 -14.86 -38.15
C SER A 188 14.42 -13.94 -37.27
N ILE A 189 13.64 -14.51 -36.35
CA ILE A 189 12.77 -13.75 -35.43
C ILE A 189 13.53 -13.00 -34.33
N ARG A 190 14.86 -13.10 -34.27
CA ARG A 190 15.69 -12.38 -33.29
C ARG A 190 15.87 -10.90 -33.63
N TYR A 191 15.77 -10.57 -34.92
CA TYR A 191 16.05 -9.24 -35.45
C TYR A 191 14.78 -8.42 -35.56
N VAL A 192 14.85 -7.17 -35.12
CA VAL A 192 13.76 -6.20 -35.21
C VAL A 192 14.33 -4.82 -35.44
N HIS A 193 13.69 -3.99 -36.27
CA HIS A 193 14.07 -2.58 -36.38
C HIS A 193 13.78 -1.86 -35.06
N LEU A 194 14.66 -0.94 -34.67
CA LEU A 194 14.51 -0.15 -33.45
C LEU A 194 13.18 0.62 -33.43
N GLY A 195 12.84 1.28 -34.55
CA GLY A 195 11.59 2.02 -34.76
C GLY A 195 10.37 1.12 -34.72
N CYS A 196 10.42 -0.05 -35.38
CA CYS A 196 9.33 -1.04 -35.31
C CYS A 196 9.08 -1.52 -33.88
N LEU A 197 10.15 -1.78 -33.12
CA LEU A 197 10.03 -2.21 -31.73
C LEU A 197 9.50 -1.09 -30.83
N ARG A 198 9.97 0.15 -31.02
CA ARG A 198 9.47 1.33 -30.31
C ARG A 198 7.97 1.50 -30.53
N HIS A 199 7.52 1.50 -31.78
CA HIS A 199 6.09 1.63 -32.11
C HIS A 199 5.25 0.52 -31.49
N TRP A 200 5.73 -0.72 -31.55
CA TRP A 200 5.06 -1.88 -30.94
C TRP A 200 4.94 -1.77 -29.42
N ILE A 201 6.00 -1.27 -28.78
CA ILE A 201 6.04 -1.08 -27.34
C ILE A 201 5.19 0.12 -26.92
N GLU A 202 5.26 1.24 -27.61
CA GLU A 202 4.50 2.46 -27.31
C GLU A 202 2.99 2.19 -27.35
N GLY A 203 2.52 1.35 -28.27
CA GLY A 203 1.13 0.90 -28.29
C GLY A 203 0.70 0.03 -27.09
N ARG A 204 1.66 -0.50 -26.32
CA ARG A 204 1.43 -1.34 -25.12
C ARG A 204 1.75 -0.64 -23.81
N LEU A 205 2.70 0.30 -23.82
CA LEU A 205 2.96 1.12 -22.67
C LEU A 205 1.77 2.05 -22.51
N CYS A 206 1.13 2.01 -21.35
CA CYS A 206 0.09 2.97 -21.00
C CYS A 206 0.70 4.37 -20.76
N LEU A 207 1.56 4.88 -21.67
CA LEU A 207 2.15 6.23 -21.63
C LEU A 207 1.13 7.34 -21.98
N GLY A 208 -0.15 6.98 -22.09
CA GLY A 208 -1.27 7.88 -22.36
C GLY A 208 -1.76 7.73 -23.80
N GLY A 209 -3.05 7.43 -23.98
CA GLY A 209 -3.65 7.57 -25.32
C GLY A 209 -5.01 6.92 -25.60
N ASN A 210 -5.40 5.79 -25.00
CA ASN A 210 -6.64 5.11 -25.42
C ASN A 210 -7.83 5.23 -24.46
N ASP A 211 -7.59 5.64 -23.23
CA ASP A 211 -8.64 5.93 -22.26
C ASP A 211 -8.57 7.44 -22.02
N GLY A 212 -9.48 8.22 -22.62
CA GLY A 212 -9.48 9.69 -22.70
C GLY A 212 -9.55 10.48 -21.37
N HIS A 213 -9.03 9.93 -20.28
CA HIS A 213 -9.03 10.49 -18.93
C HIS A 213 -7.65 10.48 -18.25
N ASN A 214 -6.58 10.01 -18.89
CA ASN A 214 -5.26 10.08 -18.26
C ASN A 214 -4.65 11.48 -18.44
N THR A 215 -4.43 12.19 -17.33
CA THR A 215 -3.82 13.53 -17.36
C THR A 215 -2.36 13.46 -17.82
N PRO A 216 -1.84 14.45 -18.57
CA PRO A 216 -0.50 14.45 -19.19
C PRO A 216 0.70 14.41 -18.22
N HIS A 217 0.44 14.16 -16.94
CA HIS A 217 1.37 14.23 -15.82
C HIS A 217 1.55 12.88 -15.11
N THR A 218 0.80 11.82 -15.48
CA THR A 218 0.88 10.50 -14.84
C THR A 218 1.01 9.39 -15.87
N TYR A 219 2.02 8.52 -15.74
CA TYR A 219 2.15 7.31 -16.55
C TYR A 219 2.51 6.09 -15.71
N LEU A 220 2.09 4.92 -16.20
CA LEU A 220 2.42 3.63 -15.61
C LEU A 220 3.44 2.92 -16.50
N PHE A 221 4.65 2.74 -15.98
CA PHE A 221 5.70 1.99 -16.64
C PHE A 221 5.65 0.52 -16.19
N HIS A 222 5.55 -0.39 -17.16
CA HIS A 222 5.74 -1.81 -16.93
C HIS A 222 7.07 -2.25 -17.53
N GLN A 223 7.83 -3.08 -16.82
CA GLN A 223 8.99 -3.71 -17.45
C GLN A 223 8.50 -4.60 -18.59
N LEU A 224 8.88 -4.24 -19.80
CA LEU A 224 8.41 -4.89 -21.01
C LEU A 224 9.09 -6.24 -21.16
N THR A 225 8.32 -7.24 -21.59
CA THR A 225 8.83 -8.58 -21.89
C THR A 225 8.50 -8.93 -23.32
N CYS A 226 9.39 -9.68 -23.97
CA CYS A 226 9.13 -10.20 -25.30
C CYS A 226 7.94 -11.16 -25.27
N GLU A 227 6.99 -10.98 -26.20
CA GLU A 227 5.80 -11.80 -26.31
C GLU A 227 6.09 -13.26 -26.73
N LEU A 228 7.25 -13.49 -27.37
CA LEU A 228 7.66 -14.82 -27.83
C LEU A 228 8.49 -15.54 -26.76
N CYS A 229 9.61 -14.94 -26.32
CA CYS A 229 10.56 -15.59 -25.42
C CYS A 229 10.40 -15.18 -23.94
N ARG A 230 9.48 -14.27 -23.61
CA ARG A 230 9.23 -13.73 -22.25
C ARG A 230 10.42 -13.05 -21.57
N THR A 231 11.55 -12.91 -22.26
CA THR A 231 12.72 -12.19 -21.74
C THR A 231 12.40 -10.71 -21.62
N SER A 232 12.77 -10.08 -20.51
CA SER A 232 12.63 -8.64 -20.34
C SER A 232 13.46 -7.88 -21.36
N TYR A 233 12.88 -6.89 -22.01
CA TYR A 233 13.62 -6.01 -22.89
C TYR A 233 14.60 -5.15 -22.07
N PRO A 234 15.82 -4.93 -22.58
CA PRO A 234 16.74 -3.92 -22.08
C PRO A 234 16.12 -2.52 -22.03
N MET A 235 16.57 -1.68 -21.10
CA MET A 235 16.16 -0.26 -21.06
C MET A 235 16.86 0.59 -22.12
N ASN A 236 18.06 0.15 -22.52
CA ASN A 236 18.94 0.90 -23.41
C ASN A 236 19.39 0.02 -24.59
N VAL A 237 19.80 0.67 -25.67
CA VAL A 237 20.37 0.10 -26.88
C VAL A 237 21.67 0.84 -27.23
N VAL A 238 22.72 0.11 -27.61
CA VAL A 238 23.92 0.71 -28.20
C VAL A 238 23.72 0.84 -29.71
N LEU A 239 23.84 2.06 -30.23
CA LEU A 239 23.71 2.42 -31.65
C LEU A 239 25.03 2.16 -32.41
N PRO A 240 25.01 2.17 -33.77
CA PRO A 240 26.20 1.89 -34.58
C PRO A 240 27.37 2.85 -34.33
N ASP A 241 27.07 4.10 -33.99
CA ASP A 241 28.02 5.15 -33.62
C ASP A 241 28.68 4.97 -32.23
N GLY A 242 28.30 3.91 -31.51
CA GLY A 242 28.76 3.60 -30.16
C GLY A 242 28.02 4.38 -29.07
N THR A 243 27.06 5.23 -29.41
CA THR A 243 26.23 5.95 -28.43
C THR A 243 25.19 5.00 -27.83
N THR A 244 24.86 5.23 -26.56
CA THR A 244 23.80 4.47 -25.87
C THR A 244 22.54 5.32 -25.84
N SER A 245 21.45 4.79 -26.40
CA SER A 245 20.13 5.42 -26.42
C SER A 245 19.12 4.58 -25.64
N GLN A 246 17.99 5.17 -25.26
CA GLN A 246 16.89 4.42 -24.65
C GLN A 246 16.23 3.53 -25.70
N LEU A 247 15.91 2.29 -25.32
CA LEU A 247 15.18 1.39 -26.21
C LEU A 247 13.83 2.00 -26.56
N VAL A 248 13.11 2.51 -25.55
CA VAL A 248 11.90 3.32 -25.71
C VAL A 248 12.06 4.63 -24.96
N PRO A 249 11.88 5.80 -25.62
CA PRO A 249 11.92 7.09 -24.96
C PRO A 249 10.86 7.18 -23.87
N MET A 250 11.27 7.48 -22.64
CA MET A 250 10.33 7.69 -21.53
C MET A 250 9.86 9.15 -21.49
N PRO A 251 8.58 9.42 -21.15
CA PRO A 251 8.09 10.79 -21.01
C PRO A 251 8.87 11.55 -19.94
N GLU A 252 9.26 12.78 -20.27
CA GLU A 252 9.91 13.68 -19.33
C GLU A 252 8.91 14.14 -18.26
N THR A 253 9.35 14.15 -16.99
CA THR A 253 8.47 14.43 -15.85
C THR A 253 8.85 15.76 -15.20
N LYS A 254 7.85 16.62 -14.95
CA LYS A 254 8.04 17.89 -14.26
C LYS A 254 7.93 17.71 -12.75
N ALA A 255 8.77 18.42 -12.00
CA ALA A 255 8.63 18.51 -10.55
C ALA A 255 7.46 19.44 -10.14
N PRO A 256 6.88 19.27 -8.94
CA PRO A 256 7.12 18.17 -8.00
C PRO A 256 6.57 16.84 -8.53
N TYR A 257 7.23 15.72 -8.22
CA TYR A 257 6.79 14.39 -8.66
C TYR A 257 7.06 13.29 -7.62
N LEU A 258 6.32 12.20 -7.76
CA LEU A 258 6.36 11.01 -6.92
C LEU A 258 6.46 9.76 -7.81
N VAL A 259 7.29 8.81 -7.41
CA VAL A 259 7.42 7.50 -8.08
C VAL A 259 7.00 6.39 -7.12
N LEU A 260 5.98 5.63 -7.52
CA LEU A 260 5.45 4.51 -6.74
C LEU A 260 5.65 3.19 -7.47
N GLU A 261 6.19 2.19 -6.79
CA GLU A 261 6.38 0.84 -7.34
C GLU A 261 5.36 -0.12 -6.73
N ASN A 262 4.63 -0.85 -7.58
CA ASN A 262 3.79 -1.96 -7.12
C ASN A 262 4.68 -3.13 -6.67
N VAL A 263 4.67 -3.42 -5.37
CA VAL A 263 5.47 -4.50 -4.75
C VAL A 263 4.70 -5.81 -4.58
N MET A 264 3.54 -5.96 -5.22
CA MET A 264 2.82 -7.24 -5.26
C MET A 264 3.72 -8.33 -5.86
N ARG A 265 4.06 -9.32 -5.02
CA ARG A 265 4.62 -10.59 -5.48
C ARG A 265 3.42 -11.46 -5.84
N ILE A 266 3.23 -11.73 -7.13
CA ILE A 266 2.30 -12.79 -7.55
C ILE A 266 2.85 -14.08 -6.96
N ASP A 267 2.05 -14.75 -6.14
CA ASP A 267 2.39 -16.06 -5.60
C ASP A 267 2.48 -17.04 -6.79
N PRO A 268 3.60 -17.74 -7.03
CA PRO A 268 3.77 -18.60 -8.21
C PRO A 268 2.70 -19.68 -8.35
N ARG A 269 2.00 -20.01 -7.25
CA ARG A 269 0.95 -21.03 -7.21
C ARG A 269 -0.41 -20.57 -7.76
N GLU A 270 -0.66 -19.26 -7.88
CA GLU A 270 -1.92 -18.72 -8.42
C GLU A 270 -1.85 -18.38 -9.93
N GLY A 271 -0.75 -18.71 -10.60
CA GLY A 271 -0.48 -18.34 -12.01
C GLY A 271 -1.05 -19.27 -13.09
N MET A 272 -1.88 -20.27 -12.75
CA MET A 272 -2.34 -21.29 -13.72
C MET A 272 -3.54 -20.84 -14.58
N ASN A 273 -4.25 -19.79 -14.18
CA ASN A 273 -5.41 -19.28 -14.90
C ASN A 273 -5.00 -18.01 -15.64
N GLY A 274 -4.71 -18.13 -16.94
CA GLY A 274 -4.08 -17.13 -17.81
C GLY A 274 -4.83 -15.82 -18.06
N GLN A 275 -5.32 -15.14 -17.03
CA GLN A 275 -5.98 -13.82 -17.12
C GLN A 275 -5.51 -12.79 -16.07
N SER A 276 -4.47 -13.05 -15.27
CA SER A 276 -4.04 -12.17 -14.15
C SER A 276 -2.72 -11.40 -14.37
N SER A 277 -2.37 -11.04 -15.61
CA SER A 277 -1.08 -10.36 -15.90
C SER A 277 -1.12 -8.82 -15.90
N MET A 278 -2.27 -8.17 -15.65
CA MET A 278 -2.34 -6.70 -15.68
C MET A 278 -1.83 -6.02 -14.40
N HIS A 279 -1.75 -6.74 -13.28
CA HIS A 279 -1.14 -6.25 -12.03
C HIS A 279 0.33 -6.63 -11.91
N SER A 280 1.00 -6.84 -13.05
CA SER A 280 2.44 -7.09 -13.12
C SER A 280 3.21 -5.87 -12.57
N LYS A 281 4.37 -6.13 -11.98
CA LYS A 281 5.24 -5.12 -11.35
C LYS A 281 5.33 -3.86 -12.21
N GLY A 282 4.66 -2.80 -11.76
CA GLY A 282 4.57 -1.53 -12.46
C GLY A 282 5.11 -0.40 -11.60
N VAL A 283 5.67 0.60 -12.25
CA VAL A 283 6.17 1.83 -11.63
C VAL A 283 5.31 2.99 -12.11
N TYR A 284 4.55 3.57 -11.21
CA TYR A 284 3.78 4.78 -11.44
C TYR A 284 4.72 5.98 -11.31
N VAL A 285 4.75 6.82 -12.33
CA VAL A 285 5.41 8.12 -12.30
C VAL A 285 4.31 9.16 -12.37
N ILE A 286 4.30 10.04 -11.37
CA ILE A 286 3.23 11.01 -11.18
C ILE A 286 3.84 12.37 -10.91
N SER A 287 3.60 13.32 -11.82
CA SER A 287 3.89 14.73 -11.61
C SER A 287 2.68 15.42 -10.96
N LEU A 288 2.97 16.18 -9.92
CA LEU A 288 2.08 17.12 -9.24
C LEU A 288 2.22 18.54 -9.82
N ALA A 289 2.98 18.74 -10.91
CA ALA A 289 3.06 20.03 -11.56
C ALA A 289 1.65 20.49 -12.02
N GLY A 290 1.19 21.63 -11.51
CA GLY A 290 -0.15 22.15 -11.78
C GLY A 290 -1.29 21.47 -11.01
N LYS A 291 -1.00 20.53 -10.09
CA LYS A 291 -1.98 19.89 -9.20
C LYS A 291 -1.54 19.97 -7.74
N LYS A 292 -2.45 20.34 -6.85
CA LYS A 292 -2.17 20.39 -5.40
C LYS A 292 -2.15 19.02 -4.74
N ALA A 293 -2.80 18.03 -5.35
CA ALA A 293 -3.01 16.73 -4.74
C ALA A 293 -3.20 15.62 -5.79
N LEU A 294 -2.79 14.42 -5.42
CA LEU A 294 -2.89 13.18 -6.17
C LEU A 294 -3.92 12.24 -5.55
N LYS A 295 -4.93 11.83 -6.31
CA LYS A 295 -5.97 10.89 -5.85
C LYS A 295 -5.60 9.44 -6.16
N LEU A 296 -5.62 8.60 -5.14
CA LEU A 296 -5.42 7.15 -5.24
C LEU A 296 -6.76 6.44 -4.99
N GLY A 297 -7.16 5.55 -5.90
CA GLY A 297 -8.42 4.83 -5.76
C GLY A 297 -8.76 3.94 -6.95
N ARG A 298 -9.89 3.23 -6.86
CA ARG A 298 -10.40 2.42 -7.98
C ARG A 298 -11.34 3.19 -8.91
N GLY A 299 -11.75 4.39 -8.51
CA GLY A 299 -12.64 5.25 -9.29
C GLY A 299 -12.00 5.69 -10.60
N HIS A 300 -12.83 5.95 -11.61
CA HIS A 300 -12.35 6.53 -12.88
C HIS A 300 -11.80 7.95 -12.70
N GLU A 301 -12.23 8.64 -11.65
CA GLU A 301 -11.81 9.97 -11.24
C GLU A 301 -10.49 10.00 -10.44
N SER A 302 -9.84 8.86 -10.24
CA SER A 302 -8.55 8.75 -9.55
C SER A 302 -7.40 8.98 -10.53
N ASP A 303 -6.42 9.78 -10.12
CA ASP A 303 -5.20 10.01 -10.90
C ASP A 303 -4.34 8.74 -11.03
N VAL A 304 -4.30 7.93 -9.95
CA VAL A 304 -3.76 6.57 -9.98
C VAL A 304 -4.91 5.60 -9.78
N ARG A 305 -5.40 5.06 -10.89
CA ARG A 305 -6.48 4.08 -10.90
C ARG A 305 -5.96 2.68 -10.62
N ILE A 306 -6.44 2.08 -9.54
CA ILE A 306 -6.13 0.70 -9.15
C ILE A 306 -7.43 -0.09 -9.14
N ALA A 307 -7.64 -0.91 -10.17
CA ALA A 307 -8.89 -1.63 -10.43
C ALA A 307 -9.06 -2.87 -9.52
N ASP A 308 -9.01 -2.68 -8.20
CA ASP A 308 -9.22 -3.73 -7.20
C ASP A 308 -10.43 -3.43 -6.31
N VAL A 309 -11.25 -4.46 -6.05
CA VAL A 309 -12.49 -4.34 -5.26
C VAL A 309 -12.25 -4.01 -3.78
N SER A 310 -11.06 -4.30 -3.26
CA SER A 310 -10.64 -3.95 -1.90
C SER A 310 -10.20 -2.49 -1.77
N ILE A 311 -10.20 -1.71 -2.85
CA ILE A 311 -9.82 -0.30 -2.83
C ILE A 311 -11.10 0.54 -2.96
N SER A 312 -11.15 1.67 -2.26
CA SER A 312 -12.29 2.60 -2.32
C SER A 312 -12.23 3.39 -3.63
N ARG A 313 -13.37 3.90 -4.10
CA ARG A 313 -13.39 4.74 -5.33
C ARG A 313 -12.45 5.92 -5.19
N TRP A 314 -12.53 6.59 -4.04
CA TRP A 314 -11.56 7.53 -3.50
C TRP A 314 -11.04 6.92 -2.19
N HIS A 315 -9.76 6.53 -2.15
CA HIS A 315 -9.21 5.80 -1.00
C HIS A 315 -8.23 6.64 -0.21
N ALA A 316 -7.30 7.28 -0.90
CA ALA A 316 -6.31 8.15 -0.29
C ALA A 316 -5.94 9.30 -1.21
N THR A 317 -5.36 10.34 -0.63
CA THR A 317 -4.81 11.48 -1.35
C THR A 317 -3.37 11.69 -0.93
N VAL A 318 -2.49 12.00 -1.88
CA VAL A 318 -1.13 12.48 -1.59
C VAL A 318 -1.02 13.94 -2.00
N SER A 319 -0.73 14.82 -1.06
CA SER A 319 -0.55 16.27 -1.29
C SER A 319 0.90 16.68 -1.05
N LEU A 320 1.31 17.80 -1.63
CA LEU A 320 2.58 18.46 -1.29
C LEU A 320 2.27 19.61 -0.33
N ALA A 321 2.83 19.55 0.87
CA ALA A 321 2.76 20.63 1.84
C ALA A 321 3.66 21.81 1.42
N ASP A 322 3.38 23.00 1.96
CA ASP A 322 4.12 24.23 1.64
C ASP A 322 5.62 24.16 2.02
N ASP A 323 5.98 23.24 2.92
CA ASP A 323 7.36 22.96 3.32
C ASP A 323 8.06 21.89 2.47
N GLY A 324 7.45 21.47 1.35
CA GLY A 324 8.01 20.51 0.41
C GLY A 324 7.83 19.04 0.81
N ARG A 325 7.10 18.74 1.89
CA ARG A 325 6.84 17.37 2.32
C ARG A 325 5.63 16.77 1.61
N PHE A 326 5.74 15.51 1.20
CA PHE A 326 4.60 14.74 0.68
C PHE A 326 3.78 14.19 1.84
N ILE A 327 2.48 14.46 1.85
CA ILE A 327 1.56 14.06 2.91
C ILE A 327 0.52 13.10 2.35
N LEU A 328 0.38 11.93 2.97
CA LEU A 328 -0.61 10.90 2.66
C LEU A 328 -1.80 11.01 3.62
N GLU A 329 -3.00 11.09 3.07
CA GLU A 329 -4.25 11.21 3.82
C GLU A 329 -5.24 10.12 3.39
N ASP A 330 -5.94 9.52 4.36
CA ASP A 330 -7.03 8.58 4.11
C ASP A 330 -8.34 9.31 3.83
N HIS A 331 -9.12 8.87 2.84
CA HIS A 331 -10.44 9.43 2.53
C HIS A 331 -11.57 8.53 2.99
N ASN A 332 -11.62 8.27 4.29
CA ASN A 332 -12.58 7.36 4.92
C ASN A 332 -12.68 6.01 4.20
N SER A 333 -11.54 5.41 3.90
CA SER A 333 -11.52 4.16 3.16
C SER A 333 -12.06 3.00 4.00
N LYS A 334 -12.70 2.02 3.34
CA LYS A 334 -13.31 0.87 4.01
C LYS A 334 -12.30 -0.01 4.75
N PHE A 335 -11.14 -0.24 4.12
CA PHE A 335 -10.09 -1.12 4.64
C PHE A 335 -8.86 -0.38 5.18
N GLY A 336 -8.95 0.95 5.29
CA GLY A 336 -7.90 1.82 5.78
C GLY A 336 -6.74 2.02 4.79
N THR A 337 -6.15 3.22 4.85
CA THR A 337 -4.83 3.51 4.30
C THR A 337 -3.76 3.19 5.34
N LEU A 338 -2.78 2.38 4.96
CA LEU A 338 -1.81 1.78 5.87
C LEU A 338 -0.38 2.08 5.42
N VAL A 339 0.55 2.31 6.36
CA VAL A 339 1.99 2.48 6.08
C VAL A 339 2.80 1.45 6.84
N ALA A 340 3.70 0.72 6.16
CA ALA A 340 4.47 -0.35 6.78
C ALA A 340 5.37 0.17 7.90
N MET A 341 5.20 -0.37 9.10
CA MET A 341 6.06 -0.07 10.23
C MET A 341 7.25 -1.04 10.21
N ARG A 342 8.39 -0.60 9.67
CA ARG A 342 9.61 -1.43 9.60
C ARG A 342 10.52 -1.28 10.80
N ARG A 343 10.48 -0.11 11.45
CA ARG A 343 11.29 0.19 12.63
C ARG A 343 10.41 0.18 13.88
N PRO A 344 10.96 -0.20 15.03
CA PRO A 344 10.25 -0.08 16.29
C PRO A 344 9.82 1.37 16.55
N LYS A 345 8.65 1.57 17.15
CA LYS A 345 8.16 2.88 17.58
C LYS A 345 8.07 2.94 19.09
N LEU A 346 8.57 4.04 19.65
CA LEU A 346 8.49 4.31 21.07
C LEU A 346 7.12 4.90 21.39
N VAL A 347 6.51 4.41 22.47
CA VAL A 347 5.27 4.90 23.05
C VAL A 347 5.68 5.63 24.33
N ASN A 348 5.60 6.96 24.32
CA ASN A 348 6.02 7.79 25.45
C ASN A 348 5.07 7.56 26.62
N ALA A 349 5.58 6.99 27.72
CA ALA A 349 4.86 7.02 28.99
C ALA A 349 4.77 8.46 29.47
N SER A 350 3.55 8.91 29.78
CA SER A 350 3.35 10.20 30.43
C SER A 350 4.06 10.18 31.78
N THR A 351 5.26 10.76 31.83
CA THR A 351 5.85 11.26 33.08
C THR A 351 4.94 12.39 33.54
N GLY A 352 4.48 12.32 34.78
CA GLY A 352 3.32 13.08 35.29
C GLY A 352 3.43 14.61 35.37
N ASP A 353 4.38 15.24 34.68
CA ASP A 353 4.68 16.68 34.83
C ASP A 353 4.42 17.56 33.59
N ASP A 354 4.09 16.99 32.42
CA ASP A 354 3.81 17.80 31.22
C ASP A 354 2.30 17.97 30.97
N ALA A 355 1.68 18.83 31.78
CA ALA A 355 0.25 19.18 31.73
C ALA A 355 -0.15 20.11 30.56
N ALA A 356 0.66 20.22 29.50
CA ALA A 356 0.45 21.21 28.42
C ALA A 356 0.21 20.63 27.01
N ASP A 357 0.28 19.31 26.79
CA ASP A 357 -0.11 18.71 25.51
C ASP A 357 -1.36 17.82 25.70
N ALA A 358 -2.53 18.40 25.42
CA ALA A 358 -3.86 17.86 25.69
C ALA A 358 -4.31 16.80 24.67
N GLY A 359 -3.38 15.97 24.19
CA GLY A 359 -3.66 14.80 23.35
C GLY A 359 -2.69 13.68 23.72
N GLY A 360 -3.11 12.75 24.59
CA GLY A 360 -2.31 11.55 24.83
C GLY A 360 -2.08 10.84 23.50
N SER A 361 -0.83 10.69 23.07
CA SER A 361 -0.51 10.11 21.77
C SER A 361 -0.96 8.65 21.72
N ILE A 362 -2.06 8.38 21.00
CA ILE A 362 -2.55 7.03 20.73
C ILE A 362 -1.84 6.53 19.49
N LEU A 363 -1.15 5.40 19.61
CA LEU A 363 -0.57 4.70 18.47
C LEU A 363 -1.55 3.63 17.98
N THR A 364 -2.10 3.83 16.78
CA THR A 364 -2.89 2.79 16.09
C THR A 364 -2.04 2.03 15.08
N VAL A 365 -1.95 0.71 15.26
CA VAL A 365 -1.28 -0.21 14.34
C VAL A 365 -2.17 -1.38 13.95
N GLN A 366 -1.97 -1.95 12.77
CA GLN A 366 -2.68 -3.12 12.28
C GLN A 366 -1.71 -4.26 11.99
N ALA A 367 -2.04 -5.47 12.42
CA ALA A 367 -1.37 -6.72 12.08
C ALA A 367 -2.38 -7.74 11.56
N GLY A 368 -2.31 -8.03 10.25
CA GLY A 368 -3.34 -8.81 9.56
C GLY A 368 -4.72 -8.17 9.69
N ARG A 369 -5.70 -8.95 10.15
CA ARG A 369 -7.08 -8.53 10.46
C ARG A 369 -7.30 -8.08 11.93
N THR A 370 -6.25 -7.66 12.63
CA THR A 370 -6.34 -7.12 14.00
C THR A 370 -5.76 -5.72 14.04
N VAL A 371 -6.51 -4.76 14.59
CA VAL A 371 -6.08 -3.39 14.87
C VAL A 371 -5.78 -3.28 16.36
N PHE A 372 -4.71 -2.58 16.71
CA PHE A 372 -4.29 -2.28 18.07
C PHE A 372 -4.28 -0.77 18.28
N ARG A 373 -4.93 -0.31 19.35
CA ARG A 373 -4.80 1.05 19.87
C ARG A 373 -4.00 1.02 21.15
N ILE A 374 -2.89 1.74 21.16
CA ILE A 374 -1.91 1.67 22.23
C ILE A 374 -1.78 3.05 22.85
N SER A 375 -2.01 3.15 24.15
CA SER A 375 -1.98 4.40 24.91
C SER A 375 -1.28 4.20 26.25
N THR A 376 -0.69 5.28 26.77
CA THR A 376 -0.10 5.27 28.12
C THR A 376 -1.06 5.75 29.20
N ARG A 377 -2.23 6.24 28.77
CA ARG A 377 -3.34 6.59 29.64
C ARG A 377 -4.35 5.47 29.64
N LYS A 378 -4.93 5.19 30.80
CA LYS A 378 -6.03 4.23 30.92
C LYS A 378 -7.17 4.71 29.99
N PRO A 379 -7.74 3.83 29.15
CA PRO A 379 -8.94 4.17 28.40
C PRO A 379 -9.99 4.69 29.38
N ARG A 380 -10.62 5.83 29.08
CA ARG A 380 -11.86 6.18 29.79
C ARG A 380 -12.88 5.17 29.32
N ASP A 381 -13.45 4.40 30.25
CA ASP A 381 -14.65 3.63 29.94
C ASP A 381 -15.69 4.65 29.46
N GLU A 382 -15.99 4.66 28.17
CA GLU A 382 -17.21 5.30 27.68
C GLU A 382 -18.35 4.52 28.33
N VAL A 383 -18.88 5.09 29.41
CA VAL A 383 -20.09 4.61 30.08
C VAL A 383 -21.13 4.50 28.98
N SER A 384 -21.49 3.28 28.64
CA SER A 384 -22.75 3.00 27.96
C SER A 384 -23.83 3.68 28.80
N GLU A 385 -24.47 4.70 28.25
CA GLU A 385 -25.76 5.16 28.77
C GLU A 385 -26.70 3.96 28.67
N GLU A 386 -26.75 3.17 29.75
CA GLU A 386 -27.89 2.31 30.03
C GLU A 386 -29.08 3.25 30.12
N THR A 387 -29.84 3.28 29.02
CA THR A 387 -31.18 3.85 29.03
C THR A 387 -31.99 2.98 29.99
N THR A 388 -32.06 3.40 31.26
CA THR A 388 -32.94 2.81 32.24
C THR A 388 -34.37 3.01 31.77
N ILE A 389 -34.94 1.96 31.18
CA ILE A 389 -36.37 1.83 30.94
C ILE A 389 -37.02 1.74 32.33
N PRO A 390 -37.92 2.66 32.74
CA PRO A 390 -38.63 2.50 33.98
C PRO A 390 -39.64 1.36 33.82
N THR A 391 -39.41 0.27 34.55
CA THR A 391 -40.42 -0.74 34.82
C THR A 391 -41.38 -0.19 35.87
N GLU A 392 -42.51 0.38 35.45
CA GLU A 392 -43.69 0.48 36.32
C GLU A 392 -44.59 -0.72 36.07
N GLY A 393 -44.64 -1.61 37.06
CA GLY A 393 -45.63 -2.67 37.16
C GLY A 393 -46.86 -2.17 37.92
N ASN A 394 -48.02 -2.47 37.35
CA ASN A 394 -49.35 -2.64 37.95
C ASN A 394 -49.66 -1.96 39.29
N ASP A 395 -50.69 -1.11 39.29
CA ASP A 395 -51.85 -1.39 40.12
C ASP A 395 -53.19 -0.93 39.49
N THR A 396 -54.22 -1.63 39.93
CA THR A 396 -55.60 -1.80 39.48
C THR A 396 -56.52 -0.58 39.37
N PHE A 397 -57.42 -0.64 38.36
CA PHE A 397 -58.85 -0.25 38.30
C PHE A 397 -59.36 0.93 39.15
N ILE A 398 -59.85 1.99 38.48
CA ILE A 398 -61.18 2.59 38.74
C ILE A 398 -61.79 3.04 37.39
N LEU A 399 -63.00 2.56 37.11
CA LEU A 399 -63.91 2.99 36.06
C LEU A 399 -64.51 4.36 36.41
N THR A 400 -64.49 5.32 35.48
CA THR A 400 -65.56 6.32 35.35
C THR A 400 -65.73 6.73 33.89
N GLU A 401 -66.95 6.51 33.42
CA GLU A 401 -67.53 7.00 32.18
C GLU A 401 -67.43 8.53 32.09
N ASN A 402 -67.20 9.08 30.89
CA ASN A 402 -68.06 10.14 30.39
C ASN A 402 -68.00 10.36 28.87
N MET A 403 -69.18 10.73 28.38
CA MET A 403 -69.67 10.73 27.02
C MET A 403 -69.00 11.69 26.02
N LEU A 404 -68.86 11.18 24.79
CA LEU A 404 -69.36 11.74 23.53
C LEU A 404 -70.01 13.13 23.58
N THR A 405 -69.50 14.06 22.76
CA THR A 405 -70.23 14.90 21.77
C THR A 405 -69.17 15.65 20.95
N GLY A 406 -69.13 15.51 19.62
CA GLY A 406 -69.76 16.46 18.68
C GLY A 406 -68.78 17.60 18.38
N GLY A 407 -68.44 17.99 17.15
CA GLY A 407 -68.94 17.71 15.83
C GLY A 407 -68.02 18.43 14.82
N ALA A 408 -68.25 18.15 13.55
CA ALA A 408 -67.44 18.60 12.43
C ALA A 408 -67.75 20.04 11.97
N GLN A 409 -66.81 20.56 11.18
CA GLN A 409 -66.94 21.51 10.06
C GLN A 409 -66.81 23.04 10.26
N SER A 410 -66.00 23.56 9.32
CA SER A 410 -65.95 24.88 8.65
C SER A 410 -65.53 26.11 9.47
N LEU A 411 -64.36 26.67 9.14
CA LEU A 411 -64.16 27.59 8.01
C LEU A 411 -62.69 27.59 7.57
#